data_AF-A0A803Q249-F1
#
_entry.id   AF-A0A803Q249-F1
#
_cell.length_a   1.000
_cell.length_b   1.000
_cell.length_c   1.000
_cell.angle_alpha   90.00
_cell.angle_beta   90.00
_cell.angle_gamma   90.00
#
_symmetry.space_group_name_H-M   'P 1'
#
loop_
_entity.id
_entity.type
_entity.pdbx_description
1 polymer ?
#
loop_
_entity_poly.entity_id
_entity_poly.type
_entity_poly.pdbx_seq_one_letter_code
_entity_poly.pdbx_strand_id
1 'polypeptide(L)'
;MGVARKILGIEIRRDRKEKKLLLTQQSYIEKAVIKKFNMEDGKETQVPLAGLCPILVKNHWTGLKWLLRYRKTTSNYGLKFEKTSNTLKLEGFINADYASNKDTRKSITSYCFQLNSCCINWKSQLQHVVALSTKKFEFMTITEAFKEATWIKGILQEIGMLKEKVSMFSDNQSAIHLSKNPVYHERSKHIHIRMFWIEDKIELGEIELEKVPSDENTADPGTKMLPVSKFRYFMDLLKLGPV
;
A
#
# COMPACT_ATOMS: atom_id res chain seq x y z
N MET A 1 25.15 8.19 21.07
CA MET A 1 24.92 7.25 19.95
C MET A 1 24.90 8.04 18.65
N GLY A 2 25.57 7.58 17.60
CA GLY A 2 25.63 8.28 16.30
C GLY A 2 24.31 8.21 15.51
N VAL A 3 24.26 8.88 14.36
CA VAL A 3 23.08 8.88 13.47
C VAL A 3 22.85 7.48 12.89
N ALA A 4 21.62 6.96 12.98
CA ALA A 4 21.25 5.66 12.45
C ALA A 4 21.42 5.59 10.92
N ARG A 5 22.22 4.64 10.43
CA ARG A 5 22.48 4.42 8.99
C ARG A 5 21.81 3.16 8.43
N LYS A 6 21.44 2.21 9.28
CA LYS A 6 20.80 0.95 8.89
C LYS A 6 19.87 0.44 9.99
N ILE A 7 18.69 -0.04 9.63
CA ILE A 7 17.72 -0.68 10.54
C ILE A 7 17.08 -1.87 9.81
N LEU A 8 17.18 -3.09 10.35
CA LEU A 8 16.55 -4.30 9.80
C LEU A 8 16.78 -4.49 8.28
N GLY A 9 18.00 -4.25 7.79
CA GLY A 9 18.34 -4.38 6.37
C GLY A 9 18.02 -3.17 5.50
N ILE A 10 17.30 -2.17 6.03
CA ILE A 10 17.01 -0.89 5.37
C ILE A 10 18.17 0.08 5.64
N GLU A 11 18.81 0.56 4.58
CA GLU A 11 19.77 1.66 4.61
C GLU A 11 19.05 3.01 4.62
N ILE A 12 19.58 3.92 5.43
CA ILE A 12 19.04 5.27 5.58
C ILE A 12 20.11 6.26 5.13
N ARG A 13 19.89 6.90 3.98
CA ARG A 13 20.75 7.97 3.45
C ARG A 13 20.05 9.30 3.68
N ARG A 14 20.80 10.30 4.16
CA ARG A 14 20.26 11.63 4.46
C ARG A 14 21.09 12.67 3.74
N ASP A 15 20.45 13.44 2.89
CA ASP A 15 21.01 14.67 2.36
C ASP A 15 20.41 15.85 3.13
N ARG A 16 21.20 16.43 4.04
CA ARG A 16 20.74 17.57 4.85
C ARG A 16 20.72 18.88 4.07
N LYS A 17 21.53 19.01 3.01
CA LYS A 17 21.56 20.22 2.18
C LYS A 17 20.28 20.30 1.35
N GLU A 18 19.95 19.19 0.71
CA GLU A 18 18.76 19.06 -0.14
C GLU A 18 17.48 18.68 0.66
N LYS A 19 17.60 18.48 1.98
CA LYS A 19 16.51 18.04 2.87
C LYS A 19 15.82 16.76 2.38
N LYS A 20 16.61 15.81 1.86
CA LYS A 20 16.13 14.52 1.36
C LYS A 20 16.51 13.40 2.31
N LEU A 21 15.58 12.46 2.46
CA LEU A 21 15.78 11.21 3.18
C LEU A 21 15.47 10.07 2.21
N LEU A 22 16.38 9.10 2.16
CA LEU A 22 16.26 7.97 1.26
C LEU A 22 16.34 6.66 2.02
N LEU A 23 15.37 5.79 1.77
CA LEU A 23 15.30 4.44 2.33
C LEU A 23 15.48 3.41 1.20
N THR A 24 16.48 2.54 1.32
CA THR A 24 16.74 1.49 0.34
C THR A 24 17.13 0.18 1.01
N GLN A 25 16.88 -0.94 0.34
CA GLN A 25 17.34 -2.27 0.76
C GLN A 25 18.42 -2.84 -0.17
N GLN A 26 19.07 -1.99 -0.97
CA GLN A 26 20.01 -2.42 -2.02
C GLN A 26 21.04 -3.44 -1.51
N SER A 27 21.83 -3.10 -0.47
CA SER A 27 22.85 -4.04 0.01
C SER A 27 22.27 -5.33 0.59
N TYR A 28 21.08 -5.28 1.19
CA TYR A 28 20.42 -6.47 1.71
C TYR A 28 19.98 -7.40 0.57
N ILE A 29 19.37 -6.84 -0.48
CA ILE A 29 18.93 -7.60 -1.64
C ILE A 29 20.14 -8.24 -2.32
N GLU A 30 21.15 -7.45 -2.67
CA GLU A 30 22.33 -7.94 -3.39
C GLU A 30 23.13 -8.97 -2.56
N LYS A 31 23.47 -8.63 -1.31
CA LYS A 31 24.41 -9.44 -0.51
C LYS A 31 23.76 -10.60 0.23
N ALA A 32 22.50 -10.49 0.64
CA ALA A 32 21.84 -11.52 1.46
C ALA A 32 20.82 -12.35 0.67
N VAL A 33 20.14 -11.77 -0.32
CA VAL A 33 19.13 -12.49 -1.11
C VAL A 33 19.75 -13.06 -2.38
N ILE A 34 20.25 -12.20 -3.27
CA ILE A 34 20.73 -12.62 -4.59
C ILE A 34 21.92 -13.57 -4.48
N LYS A 35 22.91 -13.23 -3.64
CA LYS A 35 24.07 -14.10 -3.38
C LYS A 35 23.68 -15.46 -2.78
N LYS A 36 22.74 -15.49 -1.82
CA LYS A 36 22.29 -16.74 -1.16
C LYS A 36 21.70 -17.76 -2.15
N PHE A 37 21.06 -17.27 -3.21
CA PHE A 37 20.45 -18.11 -4.24
C PHE A 37 21.31 -18.25 -5.51
N ASN A 38 22.57 -17.82 -5.50
CA ASN A 38 23.49 -17.83 -6.65
C ASN A 38 22.87 -17.17 -7.91
N MET A 39 22.18 -16.04 -7.71
CA MET A 39 21.50 -15.30 -8.79
C MET A 39 22.29 -14.06 -9.25
N GLU A 40 23.56 -13.95 -8.88
CA GLU A 40 24.44 -12.81 -9.21
C GLU A 40 24.60 -12.64 -10.72
N ASP A 41 24.71 -13.73 -11.48
CA ASP A 41 24.76 -13.71 -12.96
C ASP A 41 23.39 -13.85 -13.62
N GLY A 42 22.31 -13.77 -12.83
CA GLY A 42 20.95 -13.85 -13.33
C GLY A 42 20.64 -12.69 -14.28
N LYS A 43 20.07 -13.00 -15.45
CA LYS A 43 19.62 -11.98 -16.42
C LYS A 43 18.64 -11.01 -15.78
N GLU A 44 18.77 -9.73 -16.12
CA GLU A 44 17.79 -8.70 -15.77
C GLU A 44 16.43 -8.99 -16.42
N THR A 45 15.37 -8.43 -15.86
CA THR A 45 13.99 -8.61 -16.32
C THR A 45 13.29 -7.27 -16.49
N GLN A 46 12.17 -7.26 -17.19
CA GLN A 46 11.32 -6.08 -17.27
C GLN A 46 10.65 -5.76 -15.93
N VAL A 47 10.43 -4.46 -15.70
CA VAL A 47 9.74 -3.89 -14.53
C VAL A 47 8.58 -3.05 -15.06
N PRO A 48 7.31 -3.38 -14.74
CA PRO A 48 6.85 -4.46 -13.84
C PRO A 48 6.99 -5.87 -14.45
N LEU A 49 6.86 -6.91 -13.61
CA LEU A 49 6.77 -8.34 -13.97
C LEU A 49 5.49 -8.71 -14.76
N ALA A 50 4.97 -7.83 -15.61
CA ALA A 50 3.74 -8.04 -16.34
C ALA A 50 3.86 -9.27 -17.27
N GLY A 51 2.89 -10.19 -17.22
CA GLY A 51 2.81 -11.37 -18.10
C GLY A 51 3.44 -12.67 -17.56
N LEU A 52 4.14 -12.65 -16.42
CA LEU A 52 4.79 -13.85 -15.86
C LEU A 52 3.92 -14.64 -14.87
N CYS A 53 2.71 -14.16 -14.55
CA CYS A 53 1.78 -14.82 -13.63
C CYS A 53 1.46 -16.28 -14.02
N PRO A 54 1.23 -16.63 -15.31
CA PRO A 54 1.01 -18.03 -15.69
C PRO A 54 2.24 -18.92 -15.47
N ILE A 55 3.44 -18.36 -15.53
CA ILE A 55 4.71 -19.08 -15.36
C ILE A 55 5.01 -19.31 -13.87
N LEU A 56 4.70 -18.32 -13.02
CA LEU A 56 4.81 -18.42 -11.56
C LEU A 56 3.95 -19.57 -10.99
N VAL A 57 2.79 -19.83 -11.60
CA VAL A 57 1.81 -20.81 -11.12
C VAL A 57 2.09 -22.23 -11.64
N LYS A 58 2.64 -22.39 -12.85
CA LYS A 58 2.87 -23.73 -13.44
C LYS A 58 4.16 -24.41 -12.98
N ASN A 59 5.20 -23.65 -12.64
CA ASN A 59 6.47 -24.20 -12.16
C ASN A 59 7.07 -23.26 -11.11
N HIS A 60 6.92 -23.65 -9.83
CA HIS A 60 7.34 -22.83 -8.69
C HIS A 60 8.81 -22.42 -8.74
N TRP A 61 9.70 -23.27 -9.25
CA TRP A 61 11.13 -22.95 -9.36
C TRP A 61 11.41 -21.89 -10.43
N THR A 62 10.75 -21.99 -11.58
CA THR A 62 10.85 -20.98 -12.64
C THR A 62 10.29 -19.65 -12.14
N GLY A 63 9.15 -19.72 -11.43
CA GLY A 63 8.57 -18.57 -10.75
C GLY A 63 9.53 -17.88 -9.77
N LEU A 64 10.15 -18.66 -8.88
CA LEU A 64 11.13 -18.15 -7.92
C LEU A 64 12.31 -17.47 -8.62
N LYS A 65 12.84 -18.05 -9.69
CA LYS A 65 13.92 -17.44 -10.48
C LYS A 65 13.51 -16.08 -11.05
N TRP A 66 12.30 -15.95 -11.59
CA TRP A 66 11.80 -14.66 -12.08
C TRP A 66 11.63 -13.62 -10.97
N LEU A 67 11.13 -14.04 -9.81
CA LEU A 67 11.03 -13.16 -8.64
C LEU A 67 12.40 -12.66 -8.19
N LEU A 68 13.40 -13.54 -8.14
CA LEU A 68 14.78 -13.16 -7.80
C LEU A 68 15.40 -12.23 -8.84
N ARG A 69 15.17 -12.46 -10.14
CA ARG A 69 15.59 -11.52 -11.21
C ARG A 69 14.94 -10.16 -11.07
N TYR A 70 13.66 -10.11 -10.73
CA TYR A 70 12.96 -8.84 -10.48
C TYR A 70 13.54 -8.11 -9.28
N ARG A 71 13.78 -8.81 -8.16
CA ARG A 71 14.42 -8.22 -6.98
C ARG A 71 15.82 -7.73 -7.30
N LYS A 72 16.60 -8.45 -8.12
CA LYS A 72 17.91 -7.99 -8.60
C LYS A 72 17.77 -6.70 -9.42
N THR A 73 16.89 -6.69 -10.41
CA THR A 73 16.67 -5.54 -11.31
C THR A 73 16.16 -4.30 -10.56
N THR A 74 15.37 -4.51 -9.50
CA THR A 74 14.82 -3.43 -8.66
C THR A 74 15.61 -3.21 -7.36
N SER A 75 16.81 -3.77 -7.25
CA SER A 75 17.62 -3.68 -6.02
C SER A 75 18.04 -2.25 -5.70
N ASN A 76 18.28 -1.45 -6.73
CA ASN A 76 18.59 -0.03 -6.64
C ASN A 76 17.33 0.84 -6.52
N TYR A 77 16.15 0.31 -6.22
CA TYR A 77 14.97 1.16 -5.96
C TYR A 77 14.85 1.44 -4.46
N GLY A 78 14.34 2.63 -4.14
CA GLY A 78 14.11 3.06 -2.76
C GLY A 78 13.10 4.20 -2.66
N LEU A 79 12.60 4.39 -1.45
CA LEU A 79 11.66 5.46 -1.13
C LEU A 79 12.40 6.76 -0.91
N LYS A 80 11.99 7.79 -1.64
CA LYS A 80 12.53 9.15 -1.58
C LYS A 80 11.57 10.04 -0.81
N PHE A 81 12.01 10.49 0.35
CA PHE A 81 11.30 11.45 1.18
C PHE A 81 11.92 12.82 0.98
N GLU A 82 11.08 13.80 0.68
CA GLU A 82 11.48 15.19 0.50
C GLU A 82 10.60 16.06 1.39
N LYS A 83 11.20 17.09 1.99
CA LYS A 83 10.43 18.01 2.82
C LYS A 83 9.61 18.96 1.94
N THR A 84 8.34 18.62 1.71
CA THR A 84 7.40 19.45 0.94
C THR A 84 6.74 20.54 1.77
N SER A 85 6.41 20.26 3.03
CA SER A 85 5.72 21.19 3.94
C SER A 85 6.28 21.11 5.37
N ASN A 86 5.99 22.12 6.17
CA ASN A 86 6.24 22.13 7.62
C ASN A 86 5.11 21.43 8.40
N THR A 87 3.90 21.37 7.83
CA THR A 87 2.79 20.58 8.37
C THR A 87 2.80 19.20 7.75
N LEU A 88 2.43 18.19 8.54
CA LEU A 88 2.28 16.82 8.06
C LEU A 88 0.81 16.55 7.78
N LYS A 89 0.53 16.10 6.56
CA LYS A 89 -0.75 15.59 6.13
C LYS A 89 -0.64 14.08 5.96
N LEU A 90 -1.48 13.34 6.70
CA LEU A 90 -1.62 11.89 6.53
C LEU A 90 -2.77 11.60 5.57
N GLU A 91 -2.45 10.95 4.46
CA GLU A 91 -3.40 10.55 3.43
C GLU A 91 -3.40 9.03 3.29
N GLY A 92 -4.57 8.42 3.22
CA GLY A 92 -4.72 6.97 3.04
C GLY A 92 -5.55 6.66 1.80
N PHE A 93 -5.04 5.82 0.93
CA PHE A 93 -5.71 5.38 -0.29
C PHE A 93 -6.17 3.94 -0.10
N ILE A 94 -7.40 3.65 -0.50
CA ILE A 94 -8.03 2.35 -0.33
C ILE A 94 -8.42 1.82 -1.69
N ASN A 95 -8.10 0.56 -1.96
CA ASN A 95 -8.65 -0.15 -3.10
C ASN A 95 -8.94 -1.61 -2.75
N ALA A 96 -9.91 -2.19 -3.44
CA ALA A 96 -10.34 -3.55 -3.19
C ALA A 96 -10.72 -4.22 -4.51
N ASP A 97 -10.43 -5.51 -4.66
CA ASP A 97 -10.79 -6.29 -5.84
C ASP A 97 -11.57 -7.54 -5.44
N TYR A 98 -12.79 -7.66 -5.97
CA TYR A 98 -13.78 -8.64 -5.54
C TYR A 98 -13.53 -10.02 -6.14
N ALA A 99 -13.42 -11.05 -5.30
CA ALA A 99 -13.37 -12.45 -5.72
C ALA A 99 -12.35 -12.74 -6.85
N SER A 100 -11.25 -11.97 -6.87
CA SER A 100 -10.28 -11.96 -7.97
C SER A 100 -9.32 -13.15 -7.94
N ASN A 101 -9.12 -13.76 -6.77
CA ASN A 101 -8.44 -15.04 -6.69
C ASN A 101 -9.32 -16.14 -7.31
N LYS A 102 -8.91 -16.70 -8.45
CA LYS A 102 -9.70 -17.67 -9.21
C LYS A 102 -9.91 -19.00 -8.48
N ASP A 103 -8.96 -19.40 -7.64
CA ASP A 103 -8.99 -20.70 -6.96
C ASP A 103 -9.87 -20.67 -5.70
N THR A 104 -9.78 -19.59 -4.92
CA THR A 104 -10.45 -19.48 -3.61
C THR A 104 -11.62 -18.51 -3.61
N ARG A 105 -11.79 -17.69 -4.67
CA ARG A 105 -12.74 -16.58 -4.76
C ARG A 105 -12.64 -15.57 -3.61
N LYS A 106 -11.49 -15.51 -2.97
CA LYS A 106 -11.15 -14.48 -1.99
C LYS A 106 -10.87 -13.15 -2.68
N SER A 107 -11.34 -12.08 -2.08
CA SER A 107 -11.07 -10.71 -2.52
C SER A 107 -9.67 -10.27 -2.10
N ILE A 108 -9.11 -9.27 -2.79
CA ILE A 108 -7.87 -8.59 -2.39
C ILE A 108 -8.23 -7.26 -1.75
N THR A 109 -7.65 -6.99 -0.59
CA THR A 109 -7.67 -5.69 0.08
C THR A 109 -6.32 -5.03 -0.11
N SER A 110 -6.33 -3.76 -0.50
CA SER A 110 -5.13 -2.95 -0.58
C SER A 110 -5.34 -1.56 0.00
N TYR A 111 -4.29 -1.05 0.62
CA TYR A 111 -4.22 0.35 1.01
C TYR A 111 -2.79 0.87 0.92
N CYS A 112 -2.66 2.17 0.77
CA CYS A 112 -1.39 2.88 0.81
C CYS A 112 -1.56 4.16 1.63
N PHE A 113 -0.73 4.34 2.65
CA PHE A 113 -0.66 5.56 3.44
C PHE A 113 0.55 6.38 3.03
N GLN A 114 0.30 7.67 2.87
CA GLN A 114 1.28 8.66 2.49
C GLN A 114 1.33 9.78 3.51
N LEU A 115 2.54 10.24 3.79
CA LEU A 115 2.79 11.41 4.61
C LEU A 115 3.41 12.48 3.71
N ASN A 116 2.69 13.58 3.46
CA ASN A 116 3.10 14.61 2.49
C ASN A 116 3.51 14.02 1.13
N SER A 117 2.65 13.17 0.56
CA SER A 117 2.87 12.47 -0.72
C SER A 117 4.04 11.47 -0.75
N CYS A 118 4.61 11.11 0.40
CA CYS A 118 5.62 10.07 0.49
C CYS A 118 5.02 8.81 1.11
N CYS A 119 5.14 7.66 0.44
CA CYS A 119 4.61 6.39 0.95
C CYS A 119 5.32 5.97 2.24
N ILE A 120 4.54 5.73 3.30
CA ILE A 120 5.05 5.32 4.63
C ILE A 120 4.57 3.93 5.05
N ASN A 121 3.41 3.49 4.56
CA ASN A 121 2.84 2.19 4.87
C ASN A 121 1.96 1.73 3.70
N TRP A 122 1.95 0.43 3.44
CA TRP A 122 1.13 -0.14 2.38
C TRP A 122 0.82 -1.60 2.68
N LYS A 123 -0.29 -2.08 2.13
CA LYS A 123 -0.69 -3.48 2.19
C LYS A 123 -1.36 -3.88 0.90
N SER A 124 -1.09 -5.11 0.47
CA SER A 124 -1.89 -5.85 -0.50
C SER A 124 -2.01 -7.28 0.00
N GLN A 125 -3.23 -7.71 0.28
CA GLN A 125 -3.46 -9.02 0.89
C GLN A 125 -4.78 -9.64 0.43
N LEU A 126 -4.77 -10.95 0.22
CA LEU A 126 -6.00 -11.73 0.13
C LEU A 126 -6.74 -11.66 1.47
N GLN A 127 -8.03 -11.40 1.42
CA GLN A 127 -8.91 -11.46 2.58
C GLN A 127 -8.95 -12.89 3.12
N HIS A 128 -8.98 -13.04 4.44
CA HIS A 128 -9.02 -14.36 5.08
C HIS A 128 -10.31 -15.12 4.77
N VAL A 129 -11.40 -14.40 4.51
CA VAL A 129 -12.74 -14.94 4.26
C VAL A 129 -13.20 -14.63 2.84
N VAL A 130 -14.07 -15.49 2.30
CA VAL A 130 -14.77 -15.24 1.04
C VAL A 130 -15.98 -14.35 1.35
N ALA A 131 -16.06 -13.20 0.68
CA ALA A 131 -17.18 -12.29 0.84
C ALA A 131 -18.34 -12.65 -0.08
N LEU A 132 -19.53 -12.74 0.50
CA LEU A 132 -20.76 -13.11 -0.23
C LEU A 132 -21.37 -11.95 -1.04
N SER A 133 -20.80 -10.74 -0.96
CA SER A 133 -21.22 -9.61 -1.76
C SER A 133 -20.12 -8.58 -1.92
N THR A 134 -20.22 -7.82 -3.01
CA THR A 134 -19.35 -6.68 -3.34
C THR A 134 -19.33 -5.64 -2.21
N LYS A 135 -20.53 -5.26 -1.73
CA LYS A 135 -20.67 -4.32 -0.62
C LYS A 135 -19.97 -4.79 0.66
N LYS A 136 -20.05 -6.09 0.98
CA LYS A 136 -19.46 -6.64 2.21
C LYS A 136 -17.93 -6.55 2.20
N PHE A 137 -17.28 -6.92 1.10
CA PHE A 137 -15.80 -6.95 1.07
C PHE A 137 -15.20 -5.54 0.98
N GLU A 138 -15.86 -4.60 0.30
CA GLU A 138 -15.46 -3.18 0.27
C GLU A 138 -15.49 -2.61 1.68
N PHE A 139 -16.57 -2.87 2.40
CA PHE A 139 -16.71 -2.41 3.78
C PHE A 139 -15.63 -3.00 4.69
N MET A 140 -15.34 -4.29 4.53
CA MET A 140 -14.23 -4.93 5.23
C MET A 140 -12.88 -4.27 4.91
N THR A 141 -12.65 -3.91 3.64
CA THR A 141 -11.43 -3.23 3.19
C THR A 141 -11.30 -1.84 3.82
N ILE A 142 -12.37 -1.05 3.82
CA ILE A 142 -12.39 0.26 4.47
C ILE A 142 -12.13 0.12 5.97
N THR A 143 -12.75 -0.86 6.63
CA THR A 143 -12.54 -1.09 8.07
C THR A 143 -11.08 -1.37 8.39
N GLU A 144 -10.41 -2.22 7.60
CA GLU A 144 -9.00 -2.53 7.81
C GLU A 144 -8.11 -1.30 7.59
N ALA A 145 -8.41 -0.49 6.57
CA ALA A 145 -7.69 0.75 6.33
C ALA A 145 -7.93 1.78 7.46
N PHE A 146 -9.15 1.92 7.97
CA PHE A 146 -9.47 2.83 9.08
C PHE A 146 -8.76 2.45 10.38
N LYS A 147 -8.61 1.16 10.67
CA LYS A 147 -7.82 0.69 11.82
C LYS A 147 -6.36 1.11 11.70
N GLU A 148 -5.79 0.90 10.52
CA GLU A 148 -4.40 1.30 10.24
C GLU A 148 -4.23 2.83 10.33
N ALA A 149 -5.17 3.59 9.77
CA ALA A 149 -5.19 5.05 9.86
C ALA A 149 -5.22 5.54 11.32
N THR A 150 -6.09 4.94 12.13
CA THR A 150 -6.21 5.25 13.56
C THR A 150 -4.90 4.97 14.30
N TRP A 151 -4.24 3.85 13.98
CA TRP A 151 -2.96 3.48 14.58
C TRP A 151 -1.82 4.44 14.20
N ILE A 152 -1.66 4.74 12.90
CA ILE A 152 -0.64 5.69 12.43
C ILE A 152 -0.90 7.08 13.03
N LYS A 153 -2.16 7.53 13.04
CA LYS A 153 -2.55 8.81 13.62
C LYS A 153 -2.15 8.89 15.09
N GLY A 154 -2.43 7.85 15.88
CA GLY A 154 -2.06 7.79 17.30
C GLY A 154 -0.55 8.00 17.51
N ILE A 155 0.29 7.29 16.76
CA ILE A 155 1.75 7.46 16.82
C ILE A 155 2.17 8.88 16.44
N LEU A 156 1.62 9.44 15.37
CA LEU A 156 1.98 10.79 14.92
C LEU A 156 1.49 11.87 15.90
N GLN A 157 0.38 11.65 16.59
CA GLN A 157 -0.13 12.53 17.64
C GLN A 157 0.74 12.47 18.90
N GLU A 158 1.18 11.28 19.32
CA GLU A 158 2.08 11.11 20.47
C GLU A 158 3.42 11.83 20.26
N ILE A 159 3.95 11.83 19.03
CA ILE A 159 5.19 12.54 18.67
C ILE A 159 4.93 14.06 18.48
N GLY A 160 3.68 14.52 18.58
CA GLY A 160 3.30 15.93 18.43
C GLY A 160 3.37 16.44 16.99
N MET A 161 3.33 15.52 16.02
CA MET A 161 3.63 15.76 14.61
C MET A 161 2.38 15.86 13.72
N LEU A 162 1.25 15.32 14.17
CA LEU A 162 -0.03 15.41 13.48
C LEU A 162 -1.10 15.95 14.42
N LYS A 163 -1.78 17.02 14.01
CA LYS A 163 -2.94 17.59 14.73
C LYS A 163 -4.22 17.52 13.91
N GLU A 164 -4.09 17.34 12.60
CA GLU A 164 -5.21 17.34 11.66
C GLU A 164 -5.87 15.95 11.59
N LYS A 165 -7.05 15.92 10.96
CA LYS A 165 -7.74 14.68 10.61
C LYS A 165 -7.01 13.93 9.50
N VAL A 166 -7.29 12.63 9.38
CA VAL A 166 -6.70 11.79 8.33
C VAL A 166 -7.59 11.81 7.10
N SER A 167 -7.03 12.14 5.93
CA SER A 167 -7.76 12.11 4.67
C SER A 167 -7.68 10.72 4.05
N MET A 168 -8.80 10.01 4.00
CA MET A 168 -8.93 8.70 3.35
C MET A 168 -9.61 8.85 2.00
N PHE A 169 -9.14 8.09 1.02
CA PHE A 169 -9.60 8.15 -0.37
C PHE A 169 -9.97 6.76 -0.87
N SER A 170 -11.11 6.66 -1.54
CA SER A 170 -11.58 5.45 -2.21
C SER A 170 -12.16 5.80 -3.58
N ASP A 171 -12.03 4.90 -4.56
CA ASP A 171 -12.67 5.08 -5.86
C ASP A 171 -14.13 4.59 -5.88
N ASN A 172 -14.54 3.84 -4.85
CA ASN A 172 -15.88 3.28 -4.78
C ASN A 172 -16.89 4.22 -4.11
N GLN A 173 -17.74 4.83 -4.95
CA GLN A 173 -18.81 5.72 -4.50
C GLN A 173 -19.84 5.07 -3.59
N SER A 174 -20.23 3.84 -3.88
CA SER A 174 -21.21 3.11 -3.08
C SER A 174 -20.67 2.89 -1.67
N ALA A 175 -19.41 2.48 -1.55
CA ALA A 175 -18.75 2.25 -0.28
C ALA A 175 -18.58 3.55 0.54
N ILE A 176 -18.25 4.66 -0.12
CA ILE A 176 -18.16 5.99 0.52
C ILE A 176 -19.52 6.44 1.04
N HIS A 177 -20.55 6.39 0.20
CA HIS A 177 -21.90 6.83 0.58
C HIS A 177 -22.43 6.04 1.77
N LEU A 178 -22.24 4.72 1.74
CA LEU A 178 -22.66 3.83 2.82
C LEU A 178 -21.87 4.01 4.12
N SER A 179 -20.62 4.48 4.05
CA SER A 179 -19.82 4.77 5.23
C SER A 179 -20.24 6.07 5.92
N LYS A 180 -20.83 7.01 5.17
CA LYS A 180 -21.35 8.28 5.71
C LYS A 180 -22.82 8.22 6.12
N ASN A 181 -23.58 7.27 5.55
CA ASN A 181 -25.02 7.11 5.79
C ASN A 181 -25.35 5.61 5.79
N PRO A 182 -25.15 4.91 6.93
CA PRO A 182 -25.40 3.48 6.99
C PRO A 182 -26.90 3.18 6.94
N VAL A 183 -27.38 2.77 5.76
CA VAL A 183 -28.76 2.28 5.60
C VAL A 183 -28.88 0.86 6.17
N TYR A 184 -29.70 0.71 7.20
CA TYR A 184 -29.99 -0.57 7.82
C TYR A 184 -30.75 -1.51 6.87
N HIS A 185 -30.23 -2.72 6.70
CA HIS A 185 -30.94 -3.84 6.08
C HIS A 185 -30.68 -5.10 6.89
N GLU A 186 -31.67 -5.98 6.99
CA GLU A 186 -31.58 -7.23 7.76
C GLU A 186 -30.41 -8.13 7.35
N ARG A 187 -30.00 -8.06 6.07
CA ARG A 187 -28.86 -8.77 5.48
C ARG A 187 -27.48 -8.22 5.90
N SER A 188 -27.41 -7.07 6.58
CA SER A 188 -26.15 -6.38 6.95
C SER A 188 -25.77 -6.52 8.43
N LYS A 189 -26.57 -7.21 9.26
CA LYS A 189 -26.34 -7.32 10.72
C LYS A 189 -24.90 -7.70 11.10
N HIS A 190 -24.30 -8.63 10.36
CA HIS A 190 -22.97 -9.16 10.63
C HIS A 190 -21.80 -8.21 10.26
N ILE A 191 -22.06 -7.12 9.54
CA ILE A 191 -21.09 -6.04 9.27
C ILE A 191 -21.45 -4.72 9.97
N HIS A 192 -22.58 -4.67 10.65
CA HIS A 192 -23.18 -3.45 11.17
C HIS A 192 -22.32 -2.75 12.22
N ILE A 193 -21.68 -3.51 13.12
CA ILE A 193 -20.78 -2.94 14.14
C ILE A 193 -19.62 -2.18 13.49
N ARG A 194 -19.07 -2.72 12.39
CA ARG A 194 -17.99 -2.05 11.66
C ARG A 194 -18.49 -0.78 10.97
N MET A 195 -19.75 -0.76 10.53
CA MET A 195 -20.41 0.40 9.92
C MET A 195 -20.49 1.55 10.90
N PHE A 196 -21.10 1.32 12.06
CA PHE A 196 -21.16 2.34 13.10
C PHE A 196 -19.79 2.80 13.59
N TRP A 197 -18.82 1.89 13.69
CA TRP A 197 -17.47 2.29 14.09
C TRP A 197 -16.80 3.22 13.08
N ILE A 198 -17.00 3.00 11.77
CA ILE A 198 -16.50 3.91 10.73
C ILE A 198 -17.23 5.25 10.77
N GLU A 199 -18.56 5.22 10.93
CA GLU A 199 -19.39 6.42 11.07
C GLU A 199 -18.94 7.26 12.26
N ASP A 200 -18.77 6.66 13.45
CA ASP A 200 -18.26 7.32 14.66
C ASP A 200 -16.91 8.01 14.40
N LYS A 201 -15.99 7.34 13.70
CA LYS A 201 -14.69 7.95 13.32
C LYS A 201 -14.81 9.13 12.37
N ILE A 202 -15.83 9.15 11.52
CA ILE A 202 -16.12 10.26 10.60
C ILE A 202 -16.82 11.40 11.35
N GLU A 203 -17.81 11.09 12.19
CA GLU A 203 -18.58 12.06 12.98
C GLU A 203 -17.72 12.78 14.03
N LEU A 204 -16.80 12.06 14.68
CA LEU A 204 -15.79 12.65 15.57
C LEU A 204 -14.81 13.56 14.82
N GLY A 205 -14.86 13.61 13.49
CA GLY A 205 -13.95 14.38 12.65
C GLY A 205 -12.51 13.85 12.69
N GLU A 206 -12.30 12.61 13.13
CA GLU A 206 -10.95 12.04 13.23
C GLU A 206 -10.40 11.65 11.87
N ILE A 207 -11.27 11.17 10.99
CA ILE A 207 -10.97 10.64 9.66
C ILE A 207 -12.04 11.17 8.70
N GLU A 208 -11.63 11.67 7.54
CA GLU A 208 -12.55 11.96 6.43
C GLU A 208 -12.41 10.92 5.34
N LEU A 209 -13.51 10.59 4.66
CA LEU A 209 -13.50 9.65 3.53
C LEU A 209 -14.06 10.34 2.29
N GLU A 210 -13.24 10.41 1.24
CA GLU A 210 -13.53 11.11 -0.01
C GLU A 210 -13.32 10.24 -1.25
N LYS A 211 -13.87 10.71 -2.37
CA LYS A 211 -13.69 10.07 -3.68
C LYS A 211 -12.33 10.42 -4.24
N VAL A 212 -11.65 9.44 -4.83
CA VAL A 212 -10.52 9.67 -5.73
C VAL A 212 -10.76 8.95 -7.07
N PRO A 213 -10.33 9.50 -8.21
CA PRO A 213 -10.30 8.75 -9.46
C PRO A 213 -9.39 7.51 -9.35
N SER A 214 -9.75 6.40 -9.98
CA SER A 214 -8.92 5.18 -9.93
C SER A 214 -7.49 5.39 -10.48
N ASP A 215 -7.31 6.32 -11.42
CA ASP A 215 -5.99 6.65 -11.97
C ASP A 215 -5.10 7.44 -10.98
N GLU A 216 -5.66 8.01 -9.93
CA GLU A 216 -4.93 8.70 -8.86
C GLU A 216 -4.90 7.88 -7.56
N ASN A 217 -5.60 6.75 -7.52
CA ASN A 217 -5.68 5.89 -6.36
C ASN A 217 -4.40 5.06 -6.19
N THR A 218 -3.51 5.50 -5.30
CA THR A 218 -2.20 4.83 -5.11
C THR A 218 -2.27 3.43 -4.49
N ALA A 219 -3.46 2.99 -4.06
CA ALA A 219 -3.70 1.59 -3.68
C ALA A 219 -4.04 0.69 -4.89
N ASP A 220 -4.36 1.24 -6.07
CA ASP A 220 -4.71 0.47 -7.27
C ASP A 220 -3.65 -0.55 -7.73
N PRO A 221 -2.34 -0.21 -7.74
CA PRO A 221 -1.29 -1.18 -8.02
C PRO A 221 -1.27 -2.40 -7.09
N GLY A 222 -1.90 -2.29 -5.92
CA GLY A 222 -1.97 -3.36 -4.93
C GLY A 222 -2.95 -4.47 -5.30
N THR A 223 -3.93 -4.22 -6.16
CA THR A 223 -4.94 -5.24 -6.55
C THR A 223 -4.87 -5.63 -8.02
N LYS A 224 -4.29 -4.77 -8.87
CA LYS A 224 -4.28 -4.97 -10.33
C LYS A 224 -2.88 -5.15 -10.89
N MET A 225 -2.78 -5.95 -11.93
CA MET A 225 -1.60 -5.94 -12.80
C MET A 225 -1.70 -4.75 -13.75
N LEU A 226 -0.76 -3.81 -13.66
CA LEU A 226 -0.79 -2.57 -14.44
C LEU A 226 0.09 -2.66 -15.69
N PRO A 227 -0.30 -1.98 -16.79
CA PRO A 227 0.61 -1.71 -17.91
C PRO A 227 1.84 -0.94 -17.45
N VAL A 228 2.95 -1.08 -18.18
CA VAL A 228 4.26 -0.47 -17.83
C VAL A 228 4.16 1.04 -17.60
N SER A 229 3.40 1.76 -18.43
CA SER A 229 3.21 3.20 -18.32
C SER A 229 2.52 3.61 -17.02
N LYS A 230 1.38 2.98 -16.71
CA LYS A 230 0.66 3.21 -15.45
C LYS A 230 1.48 2.79 -14.23
N PHE A 231 2.19 1.67 -14.31
CA PHE A 231 3.07 1.24 -13.22
C PHE A 231 4.13 2.28 -12.89
N ARG A 232 4.82 2.83 -13.91
CA ARG A 232 5.82 3.89 -13.71
C ARG A 232 5.19 5.16 -13.11
N TYR A 233 4.02 5.56 -13.62
CA TYR A 233 3.28 6.69 -13.06
C TYR A 233 3.00 6.53 -11.55
N PHE A 234 2.52 5.36 -11.12
CA PHE A 234 2.30 5.11 -9.69
C PHE A 234 3.60 5.04 -8.88
N MET A 235 4.70 4.55 -9.45
CA MET A 235 6.01 4.58 -8.79
C MET A 235 6.44 6.03 -8.47
N ASP A 236 6.21 6.95 -9.42
CA ASP A 236 6.49 8.38 -9.23
C ASP A 236 5.58 9.02 -8.19
N LEU A 237 4.28 8.68 -8.17
CA LEU A 237 3.35 9.11 -7.13
C LEU A 237 3.79 8.63 -5.73
N LEU A 238 4.27 7.40 -5.63
CA LEU A 238 4.72 6.78 -4.38
C LEU A 238 6.14 7.22 -3.95
N LYS A 239 6.80 8.05 -4.77
CA LYS A 239 8.22 8.45 -4.59
C LYS A 239 9.17 7.26 -4.51
N LEU A 240 8.85 6.19 -5.25
CA LEU A 240 9.66 4.99 -5.33
C LEU A 240 10.45 5.02 -6.64
N GLY A 241 11.78 5.04 -6.56
CA GLY A 241 12.61 5.10 -7.76
C GLY A 241 14.07 4.75 -7.51
N PRO A 242 14.91 4.81 -8.55
CA PRO A 242 16.33 4.49 -8.45
C PRO A 242 17.07 5.34 -7.41
N VAL A 243 17.94 4.73 -6.61
CA VAL A 243 18.73 5.31 -5.52
C VAL A 243 20.22 5.40 -5.79
#